data_AF-A0A3D6D1X5-F1
#
_entry.id   AF-A0A3D6D1X5-F1
#
_cell.length_a   1.000
_cell.length_b   1.000
_cell.length_c   1.000
_cell.angle_alpha   90.00
_cell.angle_beta   90.00
_cell.angle_gamma   90.00
#
_symmetry.space_group_name_H-M   'P 1'
#
loop_
_entity.id
_entity.type
_entity.pdbx_description
1 polymer ?
#
loop_
_entity_poly.entity_id
_entity_poly.type
_entity_poly.pdbx_seq_one_letter_code
_entity_poly.pdbx_strand_id
1 'polypeptide(L)'
;TQTMKPIEQALRIEMNRVLGKEWCEEWPEGLPEYVDMPGEVNLVEILRLWTYAKSLDIVGWGKMRYNLLGNAEHWFPGQNVTHLPATASEWVHLLSRSQFKDQIPGILQEAHQMLFEKPVQRLSQT
;
A
#
# COMPACT_ATOMS: atom_id res chain seq x y z
N THR A 1 -18.16 24.15 -3.24
CA THR A 1 -18.11 22.69 -3.54
C THR A 1 -18.15 22.34 -5.03
N GLN A 2 -18.37 23.28 -5.96
CA GLN A 2 -18.40 23.01 -7.42
C GLN A 2 -17.03 22.70 -8.03
N THR A 3 -15.95 23.32 -7.53
CA THR A 3 -14.61 23.32 -8.13
C THR A 3 -13.83 22.02 -7.93
N MET A 4 -14.24 21.16 -6.99
CA MET A 4 -13.54 19.90 -6.70
C MET A 4 -13.90 18.78 -7.68
N LYS A 5 -15.12 18.80 -8.23
CA LYS A 5 -15.62 17.71 -9.08
C LYS A 5 -14.77 17.46 -10.34
N PRO A 6 -14.31 18.50 -11.09
CA PRO A 6 -13.48 18.26 -12.27
C PRO A 6 -12.11 17.67 -11.94
N ILE A 7 -11.50 18.11 -10.83
CA ILE A 7 -10.18 17.61 -10.40
C ILE A 7 -10.30 16.16 -9.94
N GLU A 8 -11.29 15.85 -9.10
CA GLU A 8 -11.54 14.48 -8.66
C GLU A 8 -11.77 13.55 -9.87
N GLN A 9 -12.58 13.98 -10.84
CA GLN A 9 -12.84 13.21 -12.04
C GLN A 9 -11.57 12.98 -12.87
N ALA A 10 -10.73 14.01 -13.04
CA ALA A 10 -9.45 13.88 -13.75
C ALA A 10 -8.52 12.89 -13.05
N LEU A 11 -8.43 12.93 -11.72
CA LEU A 11 -7.65 11.97 -10.92
C LEU A 11 -8.18 10.54 -11.12
N ARG A 12 -9.50 10.32 -11.02
CA ARG A 12 -10.10 8.99 -11.24
C ARG A 12 -9.86 8.46 -12.66
N ILE A 13 -9.93 9.33 -13.67
CA ILE A 13 -9.63 8.95 -15.06
C ILE A 13 -8.18 8.48 -15.16
N GLU A 14 -7.24 9.22 -14.58
CA GLU A 14 -5.82 8.86 -14.62
C GLU A 14 -5.54 7.56 -13.84
N MET A 15 -6.14 7.40 -12.66
CA MET A 15 -6.06 6.17 -11.87
C MET A 15 -6.55 4.95 -12.68
N ASN A 16 -7.73 5.04 -13.28
CA ASN A 16 -8.28 3.98 -14.11
C ASN A 16 -7.41 3.71 -15.35
N ARG A 17 -6.81 4.75 -15.95
CA ARG A 17 -5.90 4.61 -17.10
C ARG A 17 -4.64 3.83 -16.73
N VAL A 18 -4.09 4.04 -15.53
CA VAL A 18 -2.83 3.44 -15.08
C VAL A 18 -3.03 2.05 -14.47
N LEU A 19 -4.09 1.85 -13.67
CA LEU A 19 -4.27 0.65 -12.84
C LEU A 19 -5.44 -0.24 -13.27
N GLY A 20 -6.27 0.23 -14.20
CA GLY A 20 -7.51 -0.44 -14.55
C GLY A 20 -8.66 -0.06 -13.62
N LYS A 21 -9.88 -0.08 -14.16
CA LYS A 21 -11.08 0.34 -13.45
C LYS A 21 -11.41 -0.61 -12.30
N GLU A 22 -11.27 -1.91 -12.53
CA GLU A 22 -11.58 -2.97 -11.58
C GLU A 22 -10.76 -2.81 -10.30
N TRP A 23 -9.43 -2.60 -10.44
CA TRP A 23 -8.58 -2.33 -9.28
C TRP A 23 -9.04 -1.07 -8.55
N CYS A 24 -9.21 0.05 -9.26
CA CYS A 24 -9.57 1.32 -8.65
C CYS A 24 -10.91 1.32 -7.91
N GLU A 25 -11.83 0.43 -8.26
CA GLU A 25 -13.15 0.31 -7.63
C GLU A 25 -13.16 -0.68 -6.47
N GLU A 26 -12.39 -1.77 -6.54
CA GLU A 26 -12.64 -2.94 -5.67
C GLU A 26 -11.40 -3.44 -4.91
N TRP A 27 -10.21 -2.81 -5.06
CA TRP A 27 -8.98 -3.31 -4.42
C TRP A 27 -9.03 -3.52 -2.89
N PRO A 28 -9.77 -2.72 -2.08
CA PRO A 28 -9.81 -2.94 -0.64
C PRO A 28 -10.67 -4.16 -0.25
N GLU A 29 -11.54 -4.61 -1.14
CA GLU A 29 -12.57 -5.60 -0.82
C GLU A 29 -11.94 -6.96 -0.49
N GLY A 30 -12.39 -7.53 0.63
CA GLY A 30 -11.95 -8.85 1.08
C GLY A 30 -10.52 -8.91 1.63
N LEU A 31 -9.86 -7.77 1.87
CA LEU A 31 -8.58 -7.74 2.57
C LEU A 31 -8.76 -8.00 4.07
N PRO A 32 -7.85 -8.77 4.71
CA PRO A 32 -7.85 -8.96 6.15
C PRO A 32 -7.39 -7.69 6.89
N GLU A 33 -7.78 -7.57 8.15
CA GLU A 33 -7.20 -6.60 9.06
C GLU A 33 -5.73 -6.94 9.33
N TYR A 34 -4.90 -5.93 9.58
CA TYR A 34 -3.45 -6.14 9.75
C TYR A 34 -3.13 -7.07 10.94
N VAL A 35 -3.98 -7.10 11.97
CA VAL A 35 -3.81 -7.98 13.15
C VAL A 35 -3.99 -9.46 12.82
N ASP A 36 -4.67 -9.78 11.72
CA ASP A 36 -4.87 -11.14 11.24
C ASP A 36 -3.77 -11.59 10.25
N MET A 37 -2.85 -10.69 9.91
CA MET A 37 -1.74 -10.96 9.00
C MET A 37 -0.47 -11.38 9.74
N PRO A 38 0.30 -12.35 9.22
CA PRO A 38 1.64 -12.66 9.72
C PRO A 38 2.50 -11.40 9.83
N GLY A 39 3.13 -11.22 10.98
CA GLY A 39 3.99 -10.06 11.25
C GLY A 39 3.23 -8.72 11.30
N GLU A 40 1.90 -8.75 11.48
CA GLU A 40 1.04 -7.57 11.56
C GLU A 40 1.17 -6.63 10.33
N VAL A 41 1.42 -7.21 9.16
CA VAL A 41 1.64 -6.43 7.93
C VAL A 41 0.36 -5.74 7.47
N ASN A 42 0.43 -4.43 7.30
CA ASN A 42 -0.73 -3.63 6.92
C ASN A 42 -0.93 -3.58 5.40
N LEU A 43 -1.55 -4.63 4.86
CA LEU A 43 -1.81 -4.73 3.42
C LEU A 43 -2.66 -3.57 2.88
N VAL A 44 -3.69 -3.17 3.63
CA VAL A 44 -4.60 -2.09 3.22
C VAL A 44 -3.83 -0.79 3.02
N GLU A 45 -2.97 -0.42 3.97
CA GLU A 45 -2.16 0.78 3.87
C GLU A 45 -1.15 0.70 2.72
N ILE A 46 -0.44 -0.42 2.59
CA ILE A 46 0.58 -0.61 1.56
C ILE A 46 -0.04 -0.51 0.16
N LEU A 47 -1.16 -1.19 -0.08
CA LEU A 47 -1.87 -1.15 -1.36
C LEU A 47 -2.47 0.24 -1.64
N ARG A 48 -2.94 0.96 -0.61
CA ARG A 48 -3.38 2.36 -0.77
C ARG A 48 -2.25 3.28 -1.20
N LEU A 49 -1.09 3.18 -0.54
CA LEU A 49 0.08 3.98 -0.85
C LEU A 49 0.58 3.70 -2.27
N TRP A 50 0.68 2.43 -2.64
CA TRP A 50 1.04 2.02 -4.00
C TRP A 50 0.05 2.54 -5.04
N THR A 51 -1.26 2.38 -4.78
CA THR A 51 -2.34 2.82 -5.69
C THR A 51 -2.16 4.29 -6.04
N TYR A 52 -2.04 5.17 -5.05
CA TYR A 52 -1.91 6.60 -5.33
C TYR A 52 -0.52 6.99 -5.86
N ALA A 53 0.56 6.44 -5.29
CA ALA A 53 1.92 6.77 -5.73
C ALA A 53 2.14 6.40 -7.20
N LYS A 54 1.69 5.21 -7.61
CA LYS A 54 1.87 4.70 -8.97
C LYS A 54 1.00 5.43 -9.99
N SER A 55 -0.26 5.73 -9.67
CA SER A 55 -1.16 6.35 -10.64
C SER A 55 -1.04 7.86 -10.73
N LEU A 56 -0.65 8.54 -9.65
CA LEU A 56 -0.65 10.00 -9.57
C LEU A 56 0.77 10.60 -9.50
N ASP A 57 1.81 9.76 -9.65
CA ASP A 57 3.22 10.16 -9.59
C ASP A 57 3.59 10.91 -8.29
N ILE A 58 2.95 10.54 -7.18
CA ILE A 58 3.22 11.13 -5.85
C ILE A 58 4.14 10.24 -5.01
N VAL A 59 5.18 9.69 -5.63
CA VAL A 59 6.11 8.71 -5.03
C VAL A 59 6.79 9.26 -3.78
N GLY A 60 7.17 10.55 -3.75
CA GLY A 60 7.78 11.17 -2.57
C GLY A 60 6.87 11.13 -1.33
N TRP A 61 5.57 11.38 -1.50
CA TRP A 61 4.58 11.23 -0.43
C TRP A 61 4.42 9.76 -0.02
N GLY A 62 4.35 8.85 -1.00
CA GLY A 62 4.25 7.42 -0.75
C GLY A 62 5.42 6.89 0.08
N LYS A 63 6.66 7.29 -0.26
CA LYS A 63 7.88 6.98 0.50
C LYS A 63 7.81 7.49 1.94
N MET A 64 7.48 8.77 2.12
CA MET A 64 7.34 9.35 3.46
C MET A 64 6.38 8.53 4.33
N ARG A 65 5.23 8.11 3.79
CA ARG A 65 4.22 7.35 4.53
C ARG A 65 4.61 5.88 4.74
N TYR A 66 5.14 5.21 3.71
CA TYR A 66 5.52 3.81 3.78
C TYR A 66 6.56 3.55 4.87
N ASN A 67 7.54 4.45 5.02
CA ASN A 67 8.62 4.32 6.00
C ASN A 67 8.18 4.62 7.45
N LEU A 68 6.92 5.01 7.69
CA LEU A 68 6.33 5.07 9.03
C LEU A 68 5.83 3.70 9.52
N LEU A 69 5.56 2.74 8.63
CA LEU A 69 5.14 1.38 9.00
C LEU A 69 6.22 0.73 9.86
N GLY A 70 5.87 0.34 11.09
CA GLY A 70 6.79 -0.18 12.09
C GLY A 70 7.63 0.85 12.86
N ASN A 71 7.58 2.14 12.49
CA ASN A 71 8.43 3.19 13.07
C ASN A 71 7.65 4.33 13.78
N ALA A 72 6.32 4.34 13.71
CA ALA A 72 5.49 5.41 14.25
C ALA A 72 4.54 4.95 15.37
N GLU A 73 4.91 3.87 16.07
CA GLU A 73 4.15 3.30 17.20
C GLU A 73 2.66 3.11 16.83
N HIS A 74 1.74 3.52 17.71
CA HIS A 74 0.30 3.38 17.50
C HIS A 74 -0.28 4.39 16.48
N TRP A 75 0.45 5.44 16.11
CA TRP A 75 -0.03 6.49 15.20
C TRP A 75 -0.08 6.04 13.73
N PHE A 76 0.60 4.95 13.40
CA PHE A 76 0.57 4.35 12.08
C PHE A 76 0.67 2.83 12.19
N PRO A 77 -0.48 2.14 12.32
CA PRO A 77 -0.52 0.75 12.73
C PRO A 77 0.03 -0.21 11.67
N GLY A 78 0.63 -1.29 12.16
CA GLY A 78 1.12 -2.42 11.39
C GLY A 78 2.51 -2.23 10.79
N GLN A 79 2.94 -3.31 10.14
CA GLN A 79 4.29 -3.46 9.60
C GLN A 79 4.30 -3.39 8.09
N ASN A 80 5.48 -3.15 7.54
CA ASN A 80 5.72 -3.21 6.11
C ASN A 80 5.99 -4.66 5.64
N VAL A 81 6.03 -4.88 4.33
CA VAL A 81 6.09 -6.24 3.73
C VAL A 81 7.30 -7.10 4.14
N THR A 82 8.36 -6.54 4.71
CA THR A 82 9.53 -7.31 5.15
C THR A 82 9.22 -8.27 6.31
N HIS A 83 8.07 -8.10 6.96
CA HIS A 83 7.62 -8.96 8.07
C HIS A 83 6.70 -10.10 7.60
N LEU A 84 6.35 -10.17 6.31
CA LEU A 84 5.66 -11.32 5.75
C LEU A 84 6.62 -12.51 5.57
N PRO A 85 6.12 -13.76 5.63
CA PRO A 85 6.87 -14.91 5.17
C PRO A 85 7.32 -14.72 3.71
N ALA A 86 8.56 -15.10 3.43
CA ALA A 86 9.17 -14.92 2.11
C ALA A 86 8.43 -15.70 1.01
N THR A 87 7.82 -16.84 1.35
CA THR A 87 7.03 -17.65 0.42
C THR A 87 5.57 -17.19 0.44
N ALA A 88 5.08 -16.63 -0.67
CA ALA A 88 3.71 -16.13 -0.78
C ALA A 88 2.63 -17.19 -0.45
N SER A 89 2.87 -18.46 -0.78
CA SER A 89 1.94 -19.56 -0.50
C SER A 89 1.63 -19.74 0.99
N GLU A 90 2.49 -19.26 1.88
CA GLU A 90 2.31 -19.35 3.34
C GLU A 90 1.24 -18.39 3.87
N TRP A 91 0.88 -17.33 3.14
CA TRP A 91 -0.05 -16.31 3.62
C TRP A 91 -1.12 -15.90 2.60
N VAL A 92 -0.94 -16.15 1.30
CA VAL A 92 -1.89 -15.72 0.25
C VAL A 92 -3.29 -16.31 0.43
N HIS A 93 -3.43 -17.44 1.10
CA HIS A 93 -4.73 -18.05 1.41
C HIS A 93 -5.61 -17.16 2.30
N LEU A 94 -5.02 -16.26 3.09
CA LEU A 94 -5.73 -15.26 3.90
C LEU A 94 -6.46 -14.23 3.01
N LEU A 95 -6.04 -14.09 1.75
CA LEU A 95 -6.66 -13.21 0.75
C LEU A 95 -7.79 -13.88 -0.03
N SER A 96 -8.30 -15.03 0.42
CA SER A 96 -9.31 -15.81 -0.30
C SER A 96 -10.61 -15.05 -0.65
N ARG A 97 -10.90 -13.96 0.07
CA ARG A 97 -12.05 -13.08 -0.17
C ARG A 97 -11.78 -11.95 -1.17
N SER A 98 -10.52 -11.66 -1.48
CA SER A 98 -10.16 -10.65 -2.46
C SER A 98 -10.07 -11.27 -3.85
N GLN A 99 -10.71 -10.63 -4.83
CA GLN A 99 -10.58 -11.05 -6.24
C GLN A 99 -9.15 -10.86 -6.78
N PHE A 100 -8.35 -10.00 -6.13
CA PHE A 100 -6.99 -9.68 -6.54
C PHE A 100 -5.92 -10.52 -5.83
N LYS A 101 -6.32 -11.61 -5.14
CA LYS A 101 -5.41 -12.46 -4.35
C LYS A 101 -4.12 -12.85 -5.08
N ASP A 102 -4.20 -13.12 -6.39
CA ASP A 102 -3.08 -13.59 -7.20
C ASP A 102 -2.18 -12.43 -7.68
N GLN A 103 -2.71 -11.21 -7.70
CA GLN A 103 -1.99 -9.99 -8.09
C GLN A 103 -1.28 -9.33 -6.90
N ILE A 104 -1.90 -9.38 -5.72
CA ILE A 104 -1.44 -8.68 -4.51
C ILE A 104 0.04 -8.97 -4.18
N PRO A 105 0.55 -10.21 -4.21
CA PRO A 105 1.97 -10.46 -3.91
C PRO A 105 2.94 -9.67 -4.82
N GLY A 106 2.63 -9.56 -6.11
CA GLY A 106 3.43 -8.78 -7.05
C GLY A 106 3.33 -7.27 -6.78
N ILE A 107 2.14 -6.80 -6.43
CA ILE A 107 1.90 -5.39 -6.09
C ILE A 107 2.64 -5.01 -4.80
N LEU A 108 2.63 -5.86 -3.79
CA LEU A 108 3.37 -5.65 -2.54
C LEU A 108 4.88 -5.58 -2.78
N GLN A 109 5.41 -6.43 -3.66
CA GLN A 109 6.81 -6.38 -4.05
C GLN A 109 7.15 -5.06 -4.75
N GLU A 110 6.33 -4.64 -5.72
CA GLU A 110 6.52 -3.36 -6.42
C GLU A 110 6.41 -2.17 -5.46
N ALA A 111 5.43 -2.19 -4.55
CA ALA A 111 5.27 -1.17 -3.52
C ALA A 111 6.52 -1.05 -2.65
N HIS A 112 7.11 -2.18 -2.23
CA HIS A 112 8.34 -2.15 -1.45
C HIS A 112 9.50 -1.55 -2.23
N GLN A 113 9.70 -1.99 -3.48
CA GLN A 113 10.77 -1.49 -4.34
C GLN A 113 10.64 0.02 -4.62
N MET A 114 9.41 0.51 -4.80
CA MET A 114 9.12 1.89 -5.12
C MET A 114 9.20 2.82 -3.89
N LEU A 115 8.69 2.37 -2.74
CA LEU A 115 8.38 3.24 -1.59
C LEU A 115 9.31 3.08 -0.40
N PHE A 116 10.05 1.98 -0.30
CA PHE A 116 10.96 1.80 0.83
C PHE A 116 12.21 2.68 0.68
N GLU A 117 12.58 3.34 1.77
CA GLU A 117 13.86 4.02 1.91
C GLU A 117 14.51 3.54 3.19
N LYS A 118 15.78 3.13 3.10
CA LYS A 118 16.51 2.71 4.30
C LYS A 118 16.49 3.86 5.30
N PRO A 119 16.15 3.61 6.58
CA PRO A 119 16.18 4.64 7.61
C PRO A 119 17.53 5.34 7.61
N VAL A 120 17.53 6.64 7.32
CA VAL A 120 18.73 7.46 7.48
C VAL A 120 18.84 7.76 8.97
N GLN A 121 19.99 7.42 9.58
CA GLN A 121 20.27 7.75 10.96
C GLN A 121 20.06 9.25 11.17
N ARG A 122 19.16 9.63 12.07
CA ARG A 122 18.93 11.03 12.39
C ARG A 122 20.20 11.59 13.05
N LEU A 123 20.68 12.72 12.55
CA LEU A 123 21.83 13.47 13.09
C LEU A 123 21.60 14.00 14.52
N SER A 124 20.41 13.79 15.10
CA SER A 124 20.06 14.21 16.46
C SER A 124 20.49 13.21 17.55
N GLN A 125 21.20 12.13 17.19
CA GLN A 125 21.92 11.31 18.17
C GLN A 125 23.28 11.95 18.43
N THR A 126 23.34 12.81 19.45
CA THR A 126 24.57 13.29 20.09
C THR A 126 24.62 12.75 21.50
#